data_AF-A0A9D7K9L5-F1
#
_entry.id   AF-A0A9D7K9L5-F1
#
_cell.length_a   1.000
_cell.length_b   1.000
_cell.length_c   1.000
_cell.angle_alpha   90.00
_cell.angle_beta   90.00
_cell.angle_gamma   90.00
#
_symmetry.space_group_name_H-M   'P 1'
#
loop_
_entity.id
_entity.type
_entity.pdbx_description
1 polymer ?
#
loop_
_entity_poly.entity_id
_entity_poly.type
_entity_poly.pdbx_seq_one_letter_code
_entity_poly.pdbx_strand_id
1 'polypeptide(L)'
;MYLELKELFDSKGQSNEKVFNKLLEALKNNAITEMDYLKFKKSYISLCQLGMDEAIAAKSAFVTSETMGFNKEKLFTSIHHYQNILKKEKEAFAYALKNQITNNVESKQLEIKKLHDKKLENIAKIEKIER
;
A
#
# COMPACT_ATOMS: atom_id res chain seq x y z
N MET A 1 16.75 -4.30 -3.49
CA MET A 1 15.34 -4.68 -3.72
C MET A 1 14.31 -3.57 -3.43
N TYR A 2 14.23 -2.95 -2.23
CA TYR A 2 13.20 -1.92 -1.97
C TYR A 2 13.37 -0.65 -2.83
N LEU A 3 14.61 -0.14 -2.93
CA LEU A 3 14.94 1.00 -3.78
C LEU A 3 14.64 0.72 -5.27
N GLU A 4 14.91 -0.51 -5.71
CA GLU A 4 14.69 -0.94 -7.10
C GLU A 4 13.20 -0.97 -7.46
N LEU A 5 12.32 -1.40 -6.56
CA LEU A 5 10.87 -1.41 -6.83
C LEU A 5 10.31 0.00 -7.02
N LYS A 6 10.81 0.99 -6.27
CA LYS A 6 10.39 2.40 -6.43
C LYS A 6 10.74 2.95 -7.81
N GLU A 7 11.85 2.49 -8.40
CA GLU A 7 12.25 2.86 -9.77
C GLU A 7 11.41 2.15 -10.84
N LEU A 8 10.90 0.93 -10.56
CA LEU A 8 10.03 0.21 -11.50
C LEU A 8 8.65 0.85 -11.68
N PHE A 9 8.20 1.63 -10.70
CA PHE A 9 6.86 2.23 -10.68
C PHE A 9 7.01 3.74 -10.54
N ASP A 10 6.92 4.46 -11.66
CA ASP A 10 7.07 5.91 -11.68
C ASP A 10 6.10 6.57 -10.68
N SER A 11 6.66 7.08 -9.58
CA SER A 11 5.90 7.65 -8.48
C SER A 11 5.74 9.16 -8.61
N LYS A 12 6.14 9.75 -9.76
CA LYS A 12 6.03 11.19 -10.02
C LYS A 12 4.55 11.62 -9.97
N GLY A 13 4.14 12.19 -8.84
CA GLY A 13 2.82 12.80 -8.64
C GLY A 13 1.83 12.02 -7.78
N GLN A 14 2.19 10.86 -7.18
CA GLN A 14 1.23 10.12 -6.34
C GLN A 14 1.15 10.69 -4.91
N SER A 15 -0.06 11.07 -4.53
CA SER A 15 -0.40 11.97 -3.40
C SER A 15 -0.12 11.48 -1.96
N ASN A 16 0.62 10.39 -1.73
CA ASN A 16 1.05 10.04 -0.37
C ASN A 16 2.21 9.03 -0.40
N GLU A 17 3.45 9.50 -0.20
CA GLU A 17 4.64 8.65 -0.20
C GLU A 17 4.55 7.50 0.83
N LYS A 18 3.88 7.71 1.97
CA LYS A 18 3.71 6.65 2.98
C LYS A 18 2.83 5.50 2.48
N VAL A 19 1.74 5.81 1.78
CA VAL A 19 0.85 4.79 1.21
C VAL A 19 1.56 4.06 0.09
N PHE A 20 2.24 4.79 -0.78
CA PHE A 20 3.03 4.20 -1.85
C PHE A 20 4.11 3.24 -1.32
N ASN A 21 4.84 3.67 -0.29
CA ASN A 21 5.85 2.85 0.39
C ASN A 21 5.25 1.55 0.98
N LYS A 22 4.07 1.64 1.62
CA LYS A 22 3.37 0.44 2.12
C LYS A 22 2.99 -0.53 1.01
N LEU A 23 2.55 -0.03 -0.14
CA LEU A 23 2.23 -0.89 -1.29
C LEU A 23 3.48 -1.58 -1.82
N LEU A 24 4.61 -0.87 -1.92
CA LEU A 24 5.89 -1.48 -2.32
C LEU A 24 6.36 -2.54 -1.32
N GLU A 25 6.18 -2.29 -0.03
CA GLU A 25 6.49 -3.25 1.02
C GLU A 25 5.61 -4.50 0.93
N ALA A 26 4.31 -4.35 0.69
CA ALA A 26 3.39 -5.47 0.50
C ALA A 26 3.79 -6.34 -0.71
N LEU A 27 4.18 -5.72 -1.83
CA LEU A 27 4.69 -6.44 -2.99
C LEU A 27 5.99 -7.18 -2.67
N LYS A 28 6.93 -6.54 -1.98
CA LYS A 28 8.21 -7.14 -1.58
C LYS A 28 8.01 -8.34 -0.65
N ASN A 29 7.15 -8.21 0.34
CA ASN A 29 6.90 -9.26 1.34
C ASN A 29 6.22 -10.49 0.73
N ASN A 30 5.57 -10.32 -0.43
CA ASN A 30 4.92 -11.39 -1.17
C ASN A 30 5.60 -11.68 -2.51
N ALA A 31 6.88 -11.30 -2.66
CA ALA A 31 7.64 -11.55 -3.87
C ALA A 31 7.85 -13.04 -4.09
N ILE A 32 7.69 -13.50 -5.32
CA ILE A 32 7.88 -14.90 -5.70
C ILE A 32 9.38 -15.16 -5.86
N THR A 33 9.88 -16.32 -5.40
CA THR A 33 11.32 -16.68 -5.50
C THR A 33 11.75 -16.96 -6.94
N GLU A 34 10.90 -17.64 -7.72
CA GLU A 34 11.12 -17.89 -9.15
C GLU A 34 11.01 -16.63 -10.02
N MET A 35 11.35 -16.75 -11.30
CA MET A 35 11.14 -15.69 -12.28
C MET A 35 9.66 -15.27 -12.32
N ASP A 36 9.39 -13.98 -12.21
CA ASP A 36 8.05 -13.42 -12.08
C ASP A 36 7.89 -12.08 -12.82
N TYR A 37 6.69 -11.50 -12.79
CA TYR A 37 6.41 -10.20 -13.39
C TYR A 37 7.34 -9.07 -12.91
N LEU A 38 7.69 -9.00 -11.62
CA LEU A 38 8.51 -7.91 -11.09
C LEU A 38 9.95 -8.00 -11.62
N LYS A 39 10.51 -9.21 -11.64
CA LYS A 39 11.84 -9.47 -12.22
C LYS A 39 11.84 -9.28 -13.72
N PHE A 40 10.77 -9.68 -14.40
CA PHE A 40 10.62 -9.49 -15.85
C PHE A 40 10.59 -8.00 -16.19
N LYS A 41 9.78 -7.23 -15.45
CA LYS A 41 9.70 -5.77 -15.59
C LYS A 41 11.04 -5.10 -15.30
N LYS A 42 11.78 -5.58 -14.29
CA LYS A 42 13.14 -5.10 -14.00
C LYS A 42 14.08 -5.35 -15.18
N SER A 43 14.11 -6.57 -15.71
CA SER A 43 14.94 -6.90 -16.88
C SER A 43 14.59 -6.03 -18.08
N TYR A 44 13.30 -5.85 -18.37
CA TYR A 44 12.81 -4.96 -19.43
C TYR A 44 13.32 -3.52 -19.26
N ILE A 45 13.16 -2.93 -18.07
CA ILE A 45 13.60 -1.54 -17.81
C ILE A 45 15.12 -1.40 -17.94
N SER A 46 15.89 -2.35 -17.40
CA SER A 46 17.36 -2.34 -17.52
C SER A 46 17.79 -2.39 -19.00
N LEU A 47 17.10 -3.18 -19.81
CA LEU A 47 17.35 -3.29 -21.24
C LEU A 47 17.01 -1.99 -21.99
N CYS A 48 15.91 -1.32 -21.65
CA CYS A 48 15.59 0.01 -22.21
C CYS A 48 16.61 1.07 -21.80
N GLN A 49 17.11 1.03 -20.55
CA GLN A 49 18.14 1.95 -20.06
C GLN A 49 19.48 1.80 -20.81
N LEU A 50 19.74 0.61 -21.39
CA LEU A 50 20.88 0.36 -22.26
C LEU A 50 20.68 0.85 -23.70
N GLY A 51 19.57 1.54 -23.98
CA GLY A 51 19.27 2.11 -25.30
C GLY A 51 18.64 1.13 -26.28
N MET A 52 18.18 -0.05 -25.82
CA MET A 52 17.39 -0.91 -26.68
C MET A 52 15.97 -0.37 -26.87
N ASP A 53 15.46 -0.55 -28.10
CA ASP A 53 14.06 -0.31 -28.43
C ASP A 53 13.12 -1.15 -27.53
N GLU A 54 11.99 -0.57 -27.15
CA GLU A 54 11.04 -1.19 -26.22
C GLU A 54 10.56 -2.58 -26.68
N ALA A 55 10.25 -2.74 -27.97
CA ALA A 55 9.76 -4.01 -28.48
C ALA A 55 10.86 -5.08 -28.43
N ILE A 56 12.11 -4.69 -28.70
CA ILE A 56 13.27 -5.57 -28.62
C ILE A 56 13.57 -5.89 -27.15
N ALA A 57 13.57 -4.90 -26.26
CA ALA A 57 13.80 -5.08 -24.84
C ALA A 57 12.78 -6.04 -24.21
N ALA A 58 11.50 -5.90 -24.56
CA ALA A 58 10.45 -6.78 -24.06
C ALA A 58 10.65 -8.22 -24.54
N LYS A 59 10.95 -8.42 -25.83
CA LYS A 59 11.23 -9.75 -26.40
C LYS A 59 12.48 -10.38 -25.79
N SER A 60 13.57 -9.63 -25.68
CA SER A 60 14.83 -10.09 -25.10
C SER A 60 14.65 -10.48 -23.64
N ALA A 61 14.03 -9.63 -22.82
CA ALA A 61 13.70 -9.95 -21.43
C ALA A 61 12.86 -11.22 -21.33
N PHE A 62 11.87 -11.39 -22.21
CA PHE A 62 10.99 -12.56 -22.21
C PHE A 62 11.75 -13.84 -22.57
N VAL A 63 12.52 -13.83 -23.66
CA VAL A 63 13.33 -14.99 -24.10
C VAL A 63 14.35 -15.38 -23.04
N THR A 64 15.05 -14.40 -22.42
CA THR A 64 15.96 -14.68 -21.30
C THR A 64 15.23 -15.26 -20.09
N SER A 65 13.99 -14.85 -19.85
CA SER A 65 13.19 -15.43 -18.77
C SER A 65 12.72 -16.85 -19.10
N GLU A 66 12.40 -17.13 -20.37
CA GLU A 66 11.95 -18.46 -20.82
C GLU A 66 13.01 -19.53 -20.60
N THR A 67 14.31 -19.22 -20.76
CA THR A 67 15.40 -20.16 -20.45
C THR A 67 15.45 -20.56 -18.97
N MET A 68 14.83 -19.76 -18.09
CA MET A 68 14.69 -20.03 -16.66
C MET A 68 13.33 -20.67 -16.29
N GLY A 69 12.59 -21.17 -17.29
CA GLY A 69 11.29 -21.81 -17.07
C GLY A 69 10.16 -20.81 -16.80
N PHE A 70 10.33 -19.54 -17.15
CA PHE A 70 9.25 -18.56 -17.23
C PHE A 70 8.45 -18.78 -18.52
N ASN A 71 7.16 -18.49 -18.51
CA ASN A 71 6.34 -18.54 -19.72
C ASN A 71 5.16 -17.55 -19.58
N LYS A 72 4.34 -17.44 -20.62
CA LYS A 72 3.16 -16.53 -20.60
C LYS A 72 2.20 -16.85 -19.46
N GLU A 73 1.96 -18.12 -19.16
CA GLU A 73 1.05 -18.52 -18.08
C GLU A 73 1.56 -18.09 -16.71
N LYS A 74 2.86 -18.30 -16.43
CA LYS A 74 3.54 -17.85 -15.21
C LYS A 74 3.56 -16.32 -15.12
N LEU A 75 3.75 -15.62 -16.24
CA LEU A 75 3.64 -14.16 -16.30
C LEU A 75 2.25 -13.70 -15.83
N PHE A 76 1.17 -14.20 -16.45
CA PHE A 76 -0.19 -13.83 -16.05
C PHE A 76 -0.52 -14.23 -14.61
N THR A 77 -0.12 -15.42 -14.19
CA THR A 77 -0.31 -15.89 -12.81
C THR A 77 0.38 -14.97 -11.80
N SER A 78 1.62 -14.57 -12.07
CA SER A 78 2.35 -13.64 -11.21
C SER A 78 1.74 -12.23 -11.21
N ILE A 79 1.23 -11.74 -12.35
CA ILE A 79 0.49 -10.47 -12.42
C ILE A 79 -0.74 -10.53 -11.52
N HIS A 80 -1.54 -11.59 -11.62
CA HIS A 80 -2.74 -11.75 -10.81
C HIS A 80 -2.43 -11.88 -9.32
N HIS A 81 -1.34 -12.58 -8.97
CA HIS A 81 -0.84 -12.64 -7.58
C HIS A 81 -0.60 -11.24 -7.02
N TYR A 82 0.19 -10.41 -7.72
CA TYR A 82 0.48 -9.04 -7.26
C TYR A 82 -0.75 -8.13 -7.27
N GLN A 83 -1.65 -8.27 -8.24
CA GLN A 83 -2.94 -7.55 -8.23
C GLN A 83 -3.79 -7.91 -7.00
N ASN A 84 -3.85 -9.19 -6.64
CA ASN A 84 -4.60 -9.64 -5.47
C ASN A 84 -4.02 -9.12 -4.15
N ILE A 85 -2.69 -9.04 -4.04
CA ILE A 85 -2.02 -8.43 -2.88
C ILE A 85 -2.39 -6.95 -2.75
N LEU A 86 -2.31 -6.20 -3.85
CA LEU A 86 -2.68 -4.78 -3.84
C LEU A 86 -4.16 -4.57 -3.51
N LYS A 87 -5.05 -5.47 -3.98
CA LYS A 87 -6.47 -5.46 -3.62
C LYS A 87 -6.67 -5.67 -2.11
N LYS A 88 -5.99 -6.66 -1.52
CA LYS A 88 -6.04 -6.91 -0.07
C LYS A 88 -5.52 -5.72 0.72
N GLU A 89 -4.43 -5.09 0.29
CA GLU A 89 -3.89 -3.91 0.96
C GLU A 89 -4.85 -2.71 0.87
N LYS A 90 -5.53 -2.53 -0.28
CA LYS A 90 -6.59 -1.52 -0.43
C LYS A 90 -7.77 -1.77 0.54
N GLU A 91 -8.20 -3.01 0.69
CA GLU A 91 -9.27 -3.39 1.63
C GLU A 91 -8.84 -3.15 3.09
N ALA A 92 -7.61 -3.55 3.45
CA ALA A 92 -7.04 -3.31 4.77
C ALA A 92 -6.92 -1.80 5.08
N PHE A 93 -6.51 -1.01 4.09
CA PHE A 93 -6.46 0.44 4.20
C PHE A 93 -7.85 1.06 4.43
N ALA A 94 -8.86 0.62 3.67
CA ALA A 94 -10.24 1.08 3.85
C ALA A 94 -10.79 0.73 5.25
N TYR A 95 -10.48 -0.47 5.74
CA TYR A 95 -10.86 -0.89 7.08
C TYR A 95 -10.16 -0.06 8.17
N ALA A 96 -8.85 0.14 8.05
CA ALA A 96 -8.08 0.97 8.98
C ALA A 96 -8.59 2.42 8.99
N LEU A 97 -8.94 2.98 7.84
CA LEU A 97 -9.52 4.32 7.72
C LEU A 97 -10.89 4.39 8.41
N LYS A 98 -11.76 3.40 8.20
CA LYS A 98 -13.05 3.33 8.88
C LYS A 98 -12.88 3.30 10.40
N ASN A 99 -11.99 2.44 10.90
CA ASN A 99 -11.71 2.35 12.33
C ASN A 99 -11.15 3.65 12.91
N GLN A 100 -10.27 4.34 12.18
CA GLN A 100 -9.75 5.64 12.59
C GLN A 100 -10.87 6.69 12.72
N ILE A 101 -11.83 6.71 11.79
CA ILE A 101 -12.99 7.59 11.86
C ILE A 101 -13.86 7.24 13.06
N THR A 102 -14.21 5.96 13.24
CA THR A 102 -15.03 5.50 14.37
C THR A 102 -14.39 5.87 15.71
N ASN A 103 -13.10 5.55 15.91
CA ASN A 103 -12.38 5.86 17.14
C ASN A 103 -12.30 7.36 17.42
N ASN A 104 -12.15 8.19 16.37
CA ASN A 104 -12.15 9.64 16.51
C ASN A 104 -13.52 10.20 16.89
N VAL A 105 -14.61 9.57 16.43
CA VAL A 105 -15.97 9.97 16.80
C VAL A 105 -16.29 9.51 18.23
N GLU A 106 -15.96 8.25 18.57
CA GLU A 106 -16.18 7.69 19.91
C GLU A 106 -15.39 8.46 20.98
N SER A 107 -14.13 8.79 20.71
CA SER A 107 -13.32 9.59 21.65
C SER A 107 -13.92 10.97 21.91
N LYS A 108 -14.42 11.65 20.87
CA LYS A 108 -15.15 12.93 21.02
C LYS A 108 -16.46 12.79 21.80
N GLN A 109 -17.21 11.70 21.59
CA GLN A 109 -18.44 11.44 22.35
C GLN A 109 -18.16 11.23 23.85
N LEU A 110 -17.09 10.48 24.17
CA LEU A 110 -16.64 10.29 25.55
C LEU A 110 -16.20 11.61 26.19
N GLU A 111 -15.52 12.48 25.43
CA GLU A 111 -15.11 13.79 25.90
C GLU A 111 -16.31 14.70 26.19
N ILE A 112 -17.32 14.71 25.31
CA ILE A 112 -18.59 15.42 25.52
C ILE A 112 -19.27 14.93 26.81
N LYS A 113 -19.37 13.62 27.02
CA LYS A 113 -19.93 13.07 28.27
C LYS A 113 -19.17 13.54 29.50
N LYS A 114 -17.84 13.43 29.50
CA LYS A 114 -17.00 13.90 30.62
C LYS A 114 -17.18 15.39 30.91
N LEU A 115 -17.30 16.22 29.88
CA LEU A 115 -17.56 17.65 30.04
C LEU A 115 -18.95 17.92 30.61
N HIS A 116 -19.96 17.16 30.17
CA HIS A 116 -21.31 17.27 30.71
C HIS A 116 -21.38 16.85 32.19
N ASP A 117 -20.72 15.76 32.56
CA ASP A 117 -20.67 15.29 33.94
C ASP A 117 -19.96 16.32 34.85
N LYS A 118 -18.83 16.89 34.38
CA LYS A 118 -18.14 17.99 35.08
C LYS A 118 -19.03 19.23 35.22
N LYS A 119 -19.82 19.57 34.20
CA LYS A 119 -20.76 20.69 34.28
C LYS A 119 -21.78 20.46 35.39
N LEU A 120 -22.39 19.27 35.44
CA LEU A 120 -23.35 18.93 36.49
C LEU A 120 -22.72 18.93 37.88
N GLU A 121 -21.52 18.39 38.02
CA GLU A 121 -20.78 18.39 39.28
C GLU A 121 -20.47 19.82 39.76
N ASN A 122 -20.06 20.70 38.84
CA ASN A 122 -19.80 22.10 39.15
C ASN A 122 -21.08 22.86 39.54
N ILE A 123 -22.21 22.62 38.86
CA ILE A 123 -23.51 23.20 39.23
C ILE A 123 -23.89 22.76 40.66
N ALA A 124 -23.78 21.48 40.97
CA ALA A 124 -24.08 20.96 42.31
C ALA A 124 -23.16 21.55 43.40
N LYS A 125 -21.91 21.87 43.06
CA LYS A 125 -20.98 22.56 43.97
C LYS A 125 -21.39 24.02 44.19
N ILE A 126 -21.79 24.73 43.14
CA ILE A 126 -22.28 26.12 43.24
C ILE A 126 -23.51 26.17 44.14
N GLU A 127 -24.50 25.30 43.93
CA GLU A 127 -25.71 25.23 44.77
C GLU A 127 -25.41 24.95 46.26
N LYS A 128 -24.33 24.23 46.56
CA LYS A 128 -23.88 23.98 47.93
C LYS A 128 -23.17 25.16 48.58
N ILE A 129 -22.60 26.07 47.79
CA ILE A 129 -21.86 27.25 48.27
C ILE A 129 -22.79 28.47 48.37
N GLU A 130 -23.85 28.53 47.57
CA GLU A 130 -24.88 29.58 47.62
C GLU A 130 -25.95 29.37 48.73
N ARG A 131 -25.90 28.24 49.44
CA ARG A 131 -26.69 27.97 50.66
C ARG A 131 -25.88 28.26 51.92
#